data_AF-A0A0F8ZA65-F1
#
_entry.id   AF-A0A0F8ZA65-F1
#
_cell.length_a   1.000
_cell.length_b   1.000
_cell.length_c   1.000
_cell.angle_alpha   90.00
_cell.angle_beta   90.00
_cell.angle_gamma   90.00
#
_symmetry.space_group_name_H-M   'P 1'
#
loop_
_entity.id
_entity.type
_entity.pdbx_description
1 polymer ?
#
loop_
_entity_poly.entity_id
_entity_poly.type
_entity_poly.pdbx_seq_one_letter_code
_entity_poly.pdbx_strand_id
1 'polypeptide(L)'
;MNIFTIPLRNLRRKALRTVILLLVFTIGILSMVAINNVSSVVGESLEKKLNQFGANILVYPKADTLKVSYGGFDLGSLSYDIKYLNETDVTTSIQNIELKKNIGAVAPKLVIVNRIMGQSVVIVGVN
;
A
#
# COMPACT_ATOMS: atom_id res chain seq x y z
N MET A 1 6.63 -30.90 -56.18
CA MET A 1 5.24 -30.45 -55.94
C MET A 1 5.15 -30.05 -54.46
N ASN A 2 5.02 -28.75 -54.15
CA ASN A 2 5.20 -28.26 -52.78
C ASN A 2 3.87 -28.31 -52.00
N ILE A 3 3.80 -29.15 -50.97
CA ILE A 3 2.58 -29.56 -50.26
C ILE A 3 1.87 -28.36 -49.61
N PHE A 4 2.62 -27.33 -49.23
CA PHE A 4 2.13 -26.09 -48.63
C PHE A 4 1.33 -25.19 -49.58
N THR A 5 1.43 -25.39 -50.90
CA THR A 5 0.74 -24.53 -51.88
C THR A 5 -0.74 -24.87 -52.05
N ILE A 6 -1.13 -26.10 -51.72
CA ILE A 6 -2.50 -26.63 -51.82
C ILE A 6 -3.46 -25.94 -50.83
N PRO A 7 -3.15 -25.82 -49.53
CA PRO A 7 -4.01 -25.10 -48.58
C PRO A 7 -4.06 -23.59 -48.85
N LEU A 8 -2.94 -22.97 -49.23
CA LEU A 8 -2.88 -21.52 -49.51
C LEU A 8 -3.81 -21.13 -50.67
N ARG A 9 -3.83 -21.94 -51.73
CA ARG A 9 -4.69 -21.72 -52.90
C ARG A 9 -6.16 -22.00 -52.59
N ASN A 10 -6.45 -22.93 -51.67
CA ASN A 10 -7.81 -23.19 -51.17
C ASN A 10 -8.35 -22.05 -50.30
N LEU A 11 -7.52 -21.48 -49.42
CA LEU A 11 -7.87 -20.31 -48.60
C LEU A 11 -8.26 -19.12 -49.49
N ARG A 12 -7.49 -18.87 -50.56
CA ARG A 12 -7.78 -17.79 -51.51
C ARG A 12 -9.06 -18.04 -52.32
N ARG A 13 -9.35 -19.29 -52.68
CA ARG A 13 -10.57 -19.65 -53.44
C ARG A 13 -11.86 -19.52 -52.61
N LYS A 14 -11.77 -19.66 -51.29
CA LYS A 14 -12.91 -19.53 -50.34
C LYS A 14 -12.69 -18.37 -49.35
N ALA A 15 -12.16 -17.25 -49.84
CA ALA A 15 -11.71 -16.12 -49.02
C ALA A 15 -12.77 -15.62 -48.02
N LEU A 16 -14.03 -15.51 -48.43
CA LEU A 16 -15.11 -15.04 -47.55
C LEU A 16 -15.29 -15.95 -46.31
N ARG A 17 -15.36 -17.27 -46.51
CA ARG A 17 -15.53 -18.24 -45.42
C ARG A 17 -14.32 -18.26 -44.51
N THR A 18 -13.11 -18.14 -45.07
CA THR A 18 -11.86 -18.09 -44.32
C THR A 18 -11.77 -16.83 -43.46
N VAL A 19 -12.12 -15.67 -43.99
CA VAL A 19 -12.10 -14.40 -43.25
C VAL A 19 -13.11 -14.44 -42.10
N ILE A 20 -14.32 -14.95 -42.33
CA ILE A 20 -15.33 -15.10 -41.25
C ILE A 20 -14.81 -16.03 -40.15
N LEU A 21 -14.23 -17.18 -40.50
CA LEU A 21 -13.65 -18.10 -39.53
C LEU A 21 -12.52 -17.44 -38.72
N LEU A 22 -11.63 -16.72 -39.40
CA LEU A 22 -10.53 -16.01 -38.75
C LEU A 22 -11.07 -14.98 -37.76
N LEU A 23 -12.06 -14.19 -38.18
CA LEU A 23 -12.67 -13.15 -37.35
C LEU A 23 -13.31 -13.75 -36.08
N VAL A 24 -14.09 -14.82 -36.21
CA VAL A 24 -14.69 -15.52 -35.06
C VAL A 24 -13.62 -16.06 -34.12
N PHE A 25 -12.58 -16.71 -34.65
CA PHE A 25 -11.47 -17.21 -33.85
C PHE A 25 -10.72 -16.09 -33.14
N THR A 26 -10.44 -14.98 -33.83
CA THR A 26 -9.77 -13.82 -33.25
C THR A 26 -10.59 -13.23 -32.12
N ILE A 27 -11.90 -13.03 -32.29
CA ILE A 27 -12.76 -12.52 -31.22
C ILE A 27 -12.74 -13.46 -30.01
N GLY A 28 -12.83 -14.78 -30.23
CA GLY A 28 -12.80 -15.76 -29.14
C GLY A 28 -11.49 -15.75 -28.35
N ILE A 29 -10.36 -15.78 -29.05
CA ILE A 29 -9.03 -15.76 -28.42
C ILE A 29 -8.80 -14.42 -27.71
N LEU A 30 -9.18 -13.31 -28.34
CA LEU A 30 -9.00 -11.97 -27.79
C LEU A 30 -9.84 -11.77 -26.52
N SER A 31 -11.06 -12.29 -26.48
CA SER A 31 -11.90 -12.31 -25.28
C SER A 31 -11.25 -13.12 -24.15
N MET A 32 -10.74 -14.33 -24.44
CA MET A 32 -10.07 -15.16 -23.44
C MET A 32 -8.81 -14.49 -22.87
N VAL A 33 -7.99 -13.90 -23.74
CA VAL A 33 -6.77 -13.18 -23.34
C VAL A 33 -7.10 -11.91 -22.56
N ALA A 34 -8.15 -11.18 -22.94
CA ALA A 34 -8.61 -9.99 -22.22
C ALA A 34 -9.05 -10.36 -20.79
N ILE A 35 -9.86 -11.40 -20.63
CA ILE A 35 -10.29 -11.88 -19.32
C ILE A 35 -9.07 -12.28 -18.47
N ASN A 36 -8.11 -13.02 -19.04
CA ASN A 36 -6.91 -13.43 -18.32
C ASN A 36 -6.07 -12.24 -17.82
N ASN A 37 -5.85 -11.23 -18.68
CA ASN A 37 -5.12 -10.02 -18.30
C ASN A 37 -5.86 -9.25 -17.20
N VAL A 38 -7.17 -9.06 -17.34
CA VAL A 38 -7.98 -8.36 -16.33
C VAL A 38 -7.93 -9.11 -15.01
N SER A 39 -8.11 -10.42 -15.00
CA SER A 39 -8.00 -11.23 -13.79
C SER A 39 -6.64 -11.12 -13.11
N SER A 40 -5.55 -11.10 -13.89
CA SER A 40 -4.19 -10.94 -13.34
C SER A 40 -3.99 -9.57 -12.69
N VAL A 41 -4.39 -8.50 -13.39
CA VAL A 41 -4.26 -7.12 -12.88
C VAL A 41 -5.13 -6.90 -11.66
N VAL A 42 -6.34 -7.45 -11.65
CA VAL A 42 -7.23 -7.39 -10.48
C VAL A 42 -6.60 -8.12 -9.31
N GLY A 43 -6.06 -9.34 -9.51
CA GLY A 43 -5.37 -10.10 -8.46
C GLY A 43 -4.24 -9.30 -7.81
N GLU A 44 -3.31 -8.80 -8.62
CA GLU A 44 -2.15 -8.04 -8.13
C GLU A 44 -2.56 -6.72 -7.44
N SER A 45 -3.51 -5.99 -8.04
CA SER A 45 -3.98 -4.73 -7.45
C SER A 45 -4.72 -4.92 -6.13
N LEU A 46 -5.43 -6.05 -5.98
CA LEU A 46 -6.20 -6.39 -4.79
C LEU A 46 -5.28 -6.89 -3.69
N GLU A 47 -4.28 -7.72 -4.01
CA GLU A 47 -3.20 -8.09 -3.10
C GLU A 47 -2.46 -6.86 -2.56
N LYS A 48 -2.07 -5.94 -3.45
CA LYS A 48 -1.38 -4.70 -3.05
C LYS A 48 -2.23 -3.85 -2.11
N LYS A 49 -3.53 -3.71 -2.39
CA LYS A 49 -4.47 -2.99 -1.53
C LYS A 49 -4.65 -3.68 -0.18
N LEU A 50 -4.82 -5.00 -0.15
CA LEU A 50 -4.95 -5.76 1.10
C LEU A 50 -3.68 -5.65 1.96
N ASN A 51 -2.50 -5.68 1.35
CA ASN A 51 -1.24 -5.45 2.06
C ASN A 51 -1.15 -4.04 2.66
N GLN A 52 -1.68 -3.01 1.98
CA GLN A 52 -1.77 -1.64 2.54
C GLN A 52 -2.78 -1.52 3.70
N PHE A 53 -3.82 -2.37 3.74
CA PHE A 53 -4.73 -2.49 4.89
C PHE A 53 -4.16 -3.35 6.03
N GLY A 54 -2.95 -3.90 5.86
CA GLY A 54 -2.24 -4.61 6.92
C GLY A 54 -2.01 -3.75 8.17
N ALA A 55 -1.41 -4.35 9.20
CA ALA A 55 -1.26 -3.71 10.50
C ALA A 55 -0.52 -2.36 10.42
N ASN A 56 -1.24 -1.26 10.67
CA ASN A 56 -0.65 0.05 10.88
C ASN A 56 -0.05 0.11 12.29
N ILE A 57 1.26 0.33 12.38
CA ILE A 57 1.98 0.39 13.66
C ILE A 57 2.17 1.87 14.04
N LEU A 58 1.64 2.26 15.20
CA LEU A 58 1.95 3.57 15.81
C LEU A 58 2.99 3.40 16.91
N VAL A 59 4.08 4.17 16.79
CA VAL A 59 5.14 4.24 17.81
C VAL A 59 5.01 5.56 18.56
N TYR A 60 4.92 5.49 19.88
CA TYR A 60 4.83 6.65 20.76
C TYR A 60 5.90 6.58 21.86
N PRO A 61 6.41 7.73 22.33
CA PRO A 61 7.37 7.75 23.43
C PRO A 61 6.73 7.19 24.69
N LYS A 62 7.51 6.47 25.50
CA LYS A 62 7.07 6.02 26.81
C LYS A 62 6.80 7.25 27.69
N ALA A 63 5.58 7.38 28.19
CA ALA A 63 5.20 8.40 29.16
C ALA A 63 4.96 7.74 30.52
N ASP A 64 5.82 8.02 31.49
CA ASP A 64 5.65 7.54 32.87
C ASP A 64 4.91 8.63 33.67
N THR A 65 3.80 8.27 34.33
CA THR A 65 3.02 9.20 35.17
C THR A 65 3.47 9.04 36.63
N LEU A 66 4.09 10.06 37.21
CA LEU A 66 4.40 10.06 38.64
C LEU A 66 3.15 10.49 39.41
N LYS A 67 2.59 9.57 40.21
CA LYS A 67 1.54 9.91 41.18
C LYS A 67 2.19 10.55 42.39
N VAL A 68 2.05 11.87 42.52
CA VAL A 68 2.54 12.61 43.68
C VAL A 68 1.41 12.69 44.70
N SER A 69 1.52 11.90 45.78
CA SER A 69 0.60 12.00 46.92
C SER A 69 1.38 12.50 48.13
N TYR A 70 0.92 13.61 48.73
CA TYR A 70 1.48 14.15 49.96
C TYR A 70 0.40 14.23 51.02
N GLY A 71 0.64 13.64 52.20
CA GLY A 71 -0.28 13.71 53.33
C GLY A 71 -1.67 13.10 53.11
N GLY A 72 -1.80 12.11 52.22
CA GLY A 72 -3.10 11.47 51.90
C GLY A 72 -3.96 12.22 50.88
N PHE A 73 -3.48 13.35 50.35
CA PHE A 73 -4.11 14.04 49.22
C PHE A 73 -3.42 13.69 47.90
N ASP A 74 -4.22 13.29 46.90
CA ASP A 74 -3.78 13.08 45.52
C ASP A 74 -3.62 14.45 44.85
N LEU A 75 -2.39 14.86 44.56
CA LEU A 75 -2.09 16.14 43.92
C LEU A 75 -2.24 16.08 42.38
N GLY A 76 -2.80 14.97 41.86
CA GLY A 76 -3.00 14.75 40.44
C GLY A 76 -1.78 14.14 39.77
N SER A 77 -2.01 13.50 38.62
CA SER A 77 -0.94 12.94 37.79
C SER A 77 -0.25 14.04 36.99
N LEU A 78 0.92 14.48 37.45
CA LEU A 78 1.84 15.23 36.58
C LEU A 78 2.49 14.25 35.59
N SER A 79 2.18 14.40 34.31
CA SER A 79 2.93 13.73 33.23
C SER A 79 4.31 14.37 33.14
N TYR A 80 5.29 13.74 33.79
CA TYR A 80 6.68 14.21 33.78
C TYR A 80 7.39 13.62 32.55
N ASP A 81 8.07 14.48 31.79
CA ASP A 81 9.03 14.10 30.75
C ASP A 81 8.44 13.39 29.50
N ILE A 82 7.46 14.02 28.81
CA ILE A 82 7.08 13.61 27.44
C ILE A 82 8.29 13.87 26.52
N LYS A 83 9.14 12.86 26.34
CA LYS A 83 10.31 12.93 25.46
C LYS A 83 9.92 12.75 24.00
N TYR A 84 10.51 13.55 23.14
CA TYR A 84 10.47 13.30 21.71
C TYR A 84 11.28 12.04 21.38
N LEU A 85 10.81 11.29 20.40
CA LEU A 85 11.53 10.15 19.85
C LEU A 85 12.69 10.67 18.98
N ASN A 86 13.91 10.19 19.24
CA ASN A 86 15.04 10.44 18.36
C ASN A 86 14.86 9.64 17.07
N GLU A 87 14.89 10.33 15.93
CA GLU A 87 14.65 9.74 14.61
C GLU A 87 15.62 8.61 14.28
N THR A 88 16.89 8.75 14.67
CA THR A 88 17.94 7.75 14.38
C THR A 88 17.69 6.45 15.15
N ASP A 89 17.33 6.57 16.43
CA ASP A 89 17.09 5.42 17.31
C ASP A 89 15.81 4.68 16.92
N VAL A 90 14.76 5.43 16.55
CA VAL A 90 13.51 4.85 16.05
C VAL A 90 13.73 4.12 14.74
N THR A 91 14.47 4.72 13.80
CA THR A 91 14.77 4.08 12.51
C THR A 91 15.52 2.76 12.70
N THR A 92 16.51 2.75 13.60
CA THR A 92 17.27 1.53 13.95
C THR A 92 16.37 0.48 14.61
N SER A 93 15.46 0.91 15.49
CA SER A 93 14.52 0.01 16.17
C SER A 93 13.49 -0.59 15.21
N ILE A 94 12.97 0.19 14.25
CA ILE A 94 12.07 -0.27 13.19
C ILE A 94 12.78 -1.30 12.31
N GLN A 95 14.07 -1.10 12.02
CA GLN A 95 14.88 -2.08 11.26
C GLN A 95 15.17 -3.39 12.02
N ASN A 96 14.89 -3.45 13.31
CA ASN A 96 14.99 -4.68 14.11
C ASN A 96 13.67 -5.45 14.20
N ILE A 97 12.58 -4.94 13.64
CA ILE A 97 11.31 -5.67 13.55
C ILE A 97 11.51 -6.90 12.65
N GLU A 98 11.07 -8.07 13.11
CA GLU A 98 11.26 -9.36 12.43
C GLU A 98 10.82 -9.34 10.96
N LEU A 99 9.67 -8.73 10.70
CA LEU A 99 9.09 -8.58 9.35
C LEU A 99 9.37 -7.21 8.71
N LYS A 100 10.54 -6.60 8.96
CA LYS A 100 10.90 -5.27 8.42
C LYS A 100 10.75 -5.12 6.90
N LYS A 101 10.91 -6.21 6.15
CA LYS A 101 10.76 -6.23 4.68
C LYS A 101 9.31 -5.97 4.23
N ASN A 102 8.34 -6.16 5.13
CA ASN A 102 6.92 -5.94 4.87
C ASN A 102 6.46 -4.52 5.26
N ILE A 103 7.36 -3.69 5.81
CA ILE A 103 7.06 -2.29 6.14
C ILE A 103 7.09 -1.48 4.85
N GLY A 104 5.93 -1.09 4.35
CA GLY A 104 5.82 -0.36 3.08
C GLY A 104 6.23 1.11 3.16
N ALA A 105 5.99 1.77 4.29
CA ALA A 105 6.36 3.16 4.53
C ALA A 105 6.46 3.45 6.03
N VAL A 106 7.34 4.38 6.40
CA VAL A 106 7.42 4.95 7.74
C VAL A 106 7.18 6.45 7.57
N ALA A 107 6.15 6.97 8.23
CA ALA A 107 5.77 8.39 8.15
C ALA A 107 5.94 9.04 9.52
N PRO A 108 7.04 9.78 9.76
CA PRO A 108 7.23 10.51 11.01
C PRO A 108 6.17 11.60 11.15
N LYS A 109 5.48 11.63 12.30
CA LYS A 109 4.46 12.64 12.61
C LYS A 109 4.95 13.54 13.72
N LEU A 110 5.10 14.83 13.42
CA LEU A 110 5.49 15.85 14.39
C LEU A 110 4.25 16.64 14.80
N VAL A 111 3.97 16.72 16.10
CA VAL A 111 2.86 17.50 16.64
C VAL A 111 3.42 18.60 17.52
N ILE A 112 3.15 19.85 17.14
CA ILE A 112 3.61 21.05 17.87
C ILE A 112 2.39 21.92 18.17
N VAL A 113 2.29 22.42 19.39
CA VAL A 113 1.34 23.47 19.75
C VAL A 113 2.02 24.81 19.49
N ASN A 114 1.46 25.63 18.60
CA ASN A 114 1.98 26.97 18.31
C ASN A 114 0.86 28.02 18.48
N ARG A 115 1.24 29.28 18.71
CA ARG A 115 0.29 30.40 18.77
C ARG A 115 0.34 31.17 17.46
N ILE A 116 -0.77 31.22 16.75
CA ILE A 116 -0.96 32.07 15.57
C ILE A 116 -2.05 33.09 15.92
N MET A 117 -1.72 34.38 15.81
CA MET A 117 -2.65 35.48 16.12
C MET A 117 -3.35 35.37 17.50
N GLY A 118 -2.63 34.90 18.52
CA GLY A 118 -3.17 34.78 19.88
C GLY A 118 -4.03 33.53 20.15
N GLN A 119 -4.33 32.72 19.12
CA GLN A 119 -5.00 31.43 19.28
C GLN A 119 -3.97 30.29 19.32
N SER A 120 -4.12 29.40 20.29
CA SER A 120 -3.32 28.16 20.35
C SER A 120 -3.85 27.18 19.31
N VAL A 121 -3.02 26.85 18.33
CA VAL A 121 -3.32 25.91 17.24
C VAL A 121 -2.33 24.75 17.27
N VAL A 122 -2.85 23.55 17.02
CA VAL A 122 -2.02 22.34 16.91
C VAL A 122 -1.60 22.20 15.45
N ILE A 123 -0.29 22.27 15.21
CA ILE A 123 0.33 22.06 13.91
C ILE A 123 0.82 20.62 13.85
N VAL A 124 0.45 19.93 12.78
CA VAL A 124 0.84 18.55 12.52
C VAL A 124 1.64 18.49 11.22
N GLY A 125 2.92 18.14 11.31
CA GLY A 125 3.78 17.87 10.17
C GLY A 125 3.90 16.37 9.90
N VAL A 126 3.92 16.00 8.63
CA VAL A 126 4.23 14.65 8.15
C VAL A 126 5.34 14.74 7.11
N ASN A 127 6.28 13.80 7.12
CA ASN A 127 7.35 13.64 6.12
C ASN A 127 7.13 12.33 5.36
#